data_AF-A0A9D2QEU9-F1
#
_entry.id   AF-A0A9D2QEU9-F1
#
_cell.length_a   1.000
_cell.length_b   1.000
_cell.length_c   1.000
_cell.angle_alpha   90.00
_cell.angle_beta   90.00
_cell.angle_gamma   90.00
#
_symmetry.space_group_name_H-M   'P 1'
#
loop_
_entity.id
_entity.type
_entity.pdbx_description
1 polymer ?
#
loop_
_entity_poly.entity_id
_entity_poly.type
_entity_poly.pdbx_seq_one_letter_code
_entity_poly.pdbx_strand_id
1 'polypeptide(L)'
;MRNRRNRNPVLAVGACAALLLGACGNSGGEDNDNNSASPDTVADTVTEIAGGPGDGTQPDPSDPGDPGDPGDPGEITVPGEQVETYYSREGAVVGVAGLTPDIAPEIIRAQPSLESEEVGQVWRTGSVELAGREWNNTTLPDEGYWVEVRQDDVQGWMPGAHLFYFGGVTDVTGEWAHIPPSDDPVRSLAAIGHEVTYGDMGRWAIVTKPEDTGDGAFRMDITGVPDDAQAGERLKVTFDENNGEYTISQVERTLLCARGVSGGLCL
;
A
#
# COMPACT_ATOMS: atom_id res chain seq x y z
N MET A 1 1.33 -67.73 -15.78
CA MET A 1 0.02 -68.01 -16.43
C MET A 1 -1.11 -67.53 -15.54
N ARG A 2 -1.75 -66.39 -15.88
CA ARG A 2 -3.21 -66.16 -15.92
C ARG A 2 -3.47 -64.66 -16.03
N ASN A 3 -3.80 -64.27 -17.27
CA ASN A 3 -4.41 -63.01 -17.67
C ASN A 3 -5.68 -62.72 -16.85
N ARG A 4 -5.88 -61.46 -16.44
CA ARG A 4 -7.17 -60.78 -16.58
C ARG A 4 -6.97 -59.29 -16.90
N ARG A 5 -7.27 -58.96 -18.17
CA ARG A 5 -7.66 -57.63 -18.65
C ARG A 5 -9.03 -57.27 -18.08
N ASN A 6 -9.25 -55.99 -17.78
CA ASN A 6 -10.53 -55.29 -17.86
C ASN A 6 -10.18 -53.79 -17.94
N ARG A 7 -10.18 -53.17 -19.13
CA ARG A 7 -11.31 -52.50 -19.82
C ARG A 7 -11.87 -51.30 -19.03
N ASN A 8 -11.44 -50.11 -19.46
CA ASN A 8 -12.09 -48.81 -19.22
C ASN A 8 -13.54 -48.80 -19.70
N PRO A 9 -14.34 -47.83 -19.23
CA PRO A 9 -14.96 -46.93 -20.19
C PRO A 9 -14.63 -45.46 -19.92
N VAL A 10 -14.40 -44.77 -21.03
CA VAL A 10 -14.39 -43.33 -21.23
C VAL A 10 -15.76 -42.77 -20.86
N LEU A 11 -15.80 -41.66 -20.13
CA LEU A 11 -16.98 -40.79 -20.04
C LEU A 11 -16.54 -39.36 -20.36
N ALA A 12 -16.79 -38.98 -21.61
CA ALA A 12 -16.76 -37.61 -22.09
C ALA A 12 -18.15 -37.00 -21.90
N VAL A 13 -18.22 -35.89 -21.17
CA VAL A 13 -19.36 -34.96 -21.09
C VAL A 13 -18.68 -33.59 -21.09
N GLY A 14 -18.87 -32.69 -22.05
CA GLY A 14 -20.09 -32.31 -22.75
C GLY A 14 -20.27 -30.82 -22.45
N ALA A 15 -19.82 -29.97 -23.38
CA ALA A 15 -19.80 -28.52 -23.26
C ALA A 15 -21.20 -27.90 -23.21
N CYS A 16 -21.38 -26.87 -22.38
CA CYS A 16 -22.41 -25.84 -22.57
C CYS A 16 -21.80 -24.47 -22.30
N ALA A 17 -21.50 -23.75 -23.39
CA ALA A 17 -21.27 -22.31 -23.37
C ALA A 17 -22.62 -21.60 -23.39
N ALA A 18 -22.81 -20.63 -22.50
CA ALA A 18 -23.91 -19.67 -22.58
C ALA A 18 -23.33 -18.24 -22.57
N LEU A 19 -23.22 -17.67 -23.77
CA LEU A 19 -23.02 -16.24 -23.99
C LEU A 19 -24.34 -15.52 -23.73
N LEU A 20 -24.35 -14.55 -22.82
CA LEU A 20 -25.42 -13.56 -22.72
C LEU A 20 -24.85 -12.20 -23.10
N LEU A 21 -25.15 -11.81 -24.35
CA LEU A 21 -25.00 -10.46 -24.89
C LEU A 21 -26.16 -9.61 -24.36
N GLY A 22 -25.86 -8.60 -23.55
CA GLY A 22 -26.78 -7.54 -23.19
C GLY A 22 -26.52 -6.29 -24.04
N ALA A 23 -27.22 -6.18 -25.17
CA ALA A 23 -27.28 -4.98 -25.98
C ALA A 23 -28.76 -4.55 -26.13
N CYS A 24 -29.09 -3.40 -25.57
CA CYS A 24 -30.25 -2.55 -25.88
C CYS A 24 -29.71 -1.13 -25.67
N GLY A 25 -29.79 -0.19 -26.59
CA GLY A 25 -30.74 -0.01 -27.68
C GLY A 25 -31.08 1.47 -27.66
N ASN A 26 -30.53 2.20 -28.63
CA ASN A 26 -30.61 3.65 -28.83
C ASN A 26 -31.98 4.09 -29.39
N SER A 27 -32.54 5.15 -28.82
CA SER A 27 -33.60 6.02 -29.38
C SER A 27 -33.55 7.31 -28.56
N GLY A 28 -33.17 8.49 -29.04
CA GLY A 28 -33.49 9.15 -30.31
C GLY A 28 -34.47 10.29 -30.01
N GLY A 29 -34.06 11.55 -30.15
CA GLY A 29 -34.95 12.71 -30.06
C GLY A 29 -34.27 14.03 -29.67
N GLU A 30 -33.92 14.82 -30.69
CA GLU A 30 -33.39 16.18 -30.66
C GLU A 30 -34.43 17.26 -30.26
N ASP A 31 -33.87 18.39 -29.81
CA ASP A 31 -34.30 19.79 -29.88
C ASP A 31 -35.58 20.31 -29.19
N ASN A 32 -35.38 21.28 -28.30
CA ASN A 32 -35.85 22.64 -28.55
C ASN A 32 -35.08 23.67 -27.72
N ASP A 33 -34.39 24.56 -28.43
CA ASP A 33 -33.95 25.86 -27.98
C ASP A 33 -35.11 26.68 -27.42
N ASN A 34 -34.86 27.41 -26.33
CA ASN A 34 -35.48 28.73 -26.14
C ASN A 34 -34.56 29.62 -25.32
N ASN A 35 -33.82 30.43 -26.07
CA ASN A 35 -33.09 31.60 -25.63
C ASN A 35 -34.11 32.72 -25.32
N SER A 36 -34.08 33.30 -24.12
CA SER A 36 -34.65 34.63 -23.89
C SER A 36 -33.89 35.36 -22.79
N ALA A 37 -33.37 36.52 -23.18
CA ALA A 37 -32.38 37.32 -22.49
C ALA A 37 -32.89 38.05 -21.23
N SER A 38 -31.92 38.36 -20.36
CA SER A 38 -31.90 39.41 -19.31
C SER A 38 -32.20 40.83 -19.90
N PRO A 39 -32.50 41.89 -19.11
CA PRO A 39 -31.64 42.37 -18.00
C PRO A 39 -32.29 43.16 -16.83
N ASP A 40 -31.39 43.63 -15.94
CA ASP A 40 -31.41 44.82 -15.07
C ASP A 40 -31.66 44.73 -13.54
N THR A 41 -30.53 44.66 -12.81
CA THR A 41 -29.98 45.63 -11.83
C THR A 41 -30.90 46.44 -10.90
N VAL A 42 -30.71 46.30 -9.57
CA VAL A 42 -30.41 47.42 -8.63
C VAL A 42 -29.69 46.90 -7.38
N ALA A 43 -28.64 47.62 -6.95
CA ALA A 43 -27.90 47.45 -5.71
C ALA A 43 -28.66 47.98 -4.49
N ASP A 44 -28.36 47.46 -3.29
CA ASP A 44 -28.45 48.28 -2.08
C ASP A 44 -27.35 47.94 -1.05
N THR A 45 -26.99 48.97 -0.32
CA THR A 45 -25.75 49.20 0.43
C THR A 45 -25.97 48.89 1.91
N VAL A 46 -25.02 48.26 2.62
CA VAL A 46 -24.96 48.30 4.09
C VAL A 46 -23.53 48.51 4.58
N THR A 47 -23.28 49.79 4.89
CA THR A 47 -22.59 50.37 6.06
C THR A 47 -21.38 49.69 6.69
N GLU A 48 -20.25 50.35 6.51
CA GLU A 48 -19.01 50.32 7.31
C GLU A 48 -19.25 50.92 8.72
N ILE A 49 -18.81 50.24 9.79
CA ILE A 49 -18.58 50.86 11.10
C ILE A 49 -17.11 50.67 11.46
N ALA A 50 -16.38 51.77 11.45
CA ALA A 50 -15.05 51.89 12.04
C ALA A 50 -15.16 52.32 13.51
N GLY A 51 -14.33 51.73 14.38
CA GLY A 51 -13.93 52.37 15.64
C GLY A 51 -13.63 51.44 16.81
N GLY A 52 -12.34 51.24 17.11
CA GLY A 52 -11.85 50.93 18.47
C GLY A 52 -10.62 50.01 18.54
N PRO A 53 -9.41 50.51 18.90
CA PRO A 53 -8.25 49.66 19.16
C PRO A 53 -8.40 49.01 20.54
N GLY A 54 -8.54 47.69 20.57
CA GLY A 54 -8.59 46.88 21.78
C GLY A 54 -7.20 46.37 22.16
N ASP A 55 -6.83 46.68 23.39
CA ASP A 55 -5.61 46.34 24.13
C ASP A 55 -4.97 44.99 23.83
N GLY A 56 -3.62 45.01 23.79
CA GLY A 56 -2.80 43.81 23.77
C GLY A 56 -2.98 43.00 25.04
N THR A 57 -3.57 41.82 24.92
CA THR A 57 -3.58 40.81 25.97
C THR A 57 -2.18 40.21 26.09
N GLN A 58 -1.45 40.69 27.09
CA GLN A 58 -0.26 40.03 27.64
C GLN A 58 -0.64 38.60 28.10
N PRO A 59 0.17 37.56 27.81
CA PRO A 59 -0.12 36.20 28.28
C PRO A 59 -0.08 36.16 29.82
N ASP A 60 -1.09 35.54 30.42
CA ASP A 60 -1.15 35.27 31.86
C ASP A 60 -0.11 34.19 32.20
N PRO A 61 0.86 34.44 33.09
CA PRO A 61 1.91 33.48 33.44
C PRO A 61 1.42 32.36 34.38
N SER A 62 0.10 32.17 34.49
CA SER A 62 -0.54 31.23 35.42
C SER A 62 -1.26 30.07 34.75
N ASP A 63 -1.19 29.95 33.42
CA ASP A 63 -1.76 28.80 32.72
C ASP A 63 -0.76 27.62 32.78
N PRO A 64 -1.04 26.56 33.58
CA PRO A 64 -0.27 25.34 33.46
C PRO A 64 -0.67 24.76 32.12
N GLY A 65 0.19 24.94 31.12
CA GLY A 65 -0.03 24.49 29.76
C GLY A 65 -0.73 23.13 29.76
N ASP A 66 -1.84 23.07 29.02
CA ASP A 66 -2.62 21.87 28.82
C ASP A 66 -1.65 20.70 28.60
N PRO A 67 -1.69 19.63 29.42
CA PRO A 67 -0.87 18.47 29.16
C PRO A 67 -1.24 17.98 27.77
N GLY A 68 -0.36 18.25 26.79
CA GLY A 68 -0.61 18.00 25.38
C GLY A 68 -1.21 16.61 25.20
N ASP A 69 -2.25 16.55 24.37
CA ASP A 69 -2.94 15.30 24.03
C ASP A 69 -1.86 14.23 23.73
N PRO A 70 -1.83 13.10 24.47
CA PRO A 70 -0.87 12.04 24.22
C PRO A 70 -1.18 11.43 22.85
N GLY A 71 -0.64 12.04 21.79
CA GLY A 71 -0.95 11.66 20.42
C GLY A 71 -0.52 12.64 19.34
N ASP A 72 -0.33 13.94 19.59
CA ASP A 72 0.12 14.85 18.52
C ASP A 72 1.66 14.94 18.49
N PRO A 73 2.35 14.59 17.38
CA PRO A 73 3.81 14.71 17.29
C PRO A 73 4.29 16.16 17.21
N GLY A 74 3.39 17.13 17.39
CA GLY A 74 3.69 18.52 17.59
C GLY A 74 4.03 19.25 16.30
N GLU A 75 4.63 20.42 16.45
CA GLU A 75 5.07 21.25 15.33
C GLU A 75 6.28 20.60 14.62
N ILE A 76 6.25 20.59 13.28
CA ILE A 76 7.36 20.11 12.46
C ILE A 76 8.42 21.22 12.38
N THR A 77 9.63 20.91 12.84
CA THR A 77 10.74 21.87 12.91
C THR A 77 11.81 21.67 11.84
N VAL A 78 11.73 20.56 11.09
CA VAL A 78 12.70 20.22 10.06
C VAL A 78 12.38 20.94 8.74
N PRO A 79 13.40 21.30 7.93
CA PRO A 79 13.15 21.95 6.64
C PRO A 79 12.31 21.07 5.71
N GLY A 80 11.44 21.72 4.94
CA GLY A 80 10.56 21.01 4.02
C GLY A 80 9.25 21.74 3.84
N GLU A 81 8.28 21.02 3.29
CA GLU A 81 6.93 21.49 3.10
C GLU A 81 5.92 20.37 3.35
N GLN A 82 4.74 20.75 3.80
CA GLN A 82 3.61 19.84 3.84
C GLN A 82 3.19 19.55 2.40
N VAL A 83 2.99 18.27 2.11
CA VAL A 83 2.45 17.81 0.84
C VAL A 83 1.16 17.04 1.09
N GLU A 84 0.33 16.93 0.07
CA GLU A 84 -0.88 16.12 0.12
C GLU A 84 -0.89 15.19 -1.08
N THR A 85 -0.77 13.89 -0.83
CA THR A 85 -0.83 12.85 -1.86
C THR A 85 -1.82 11.76 -1.46
N TYR A 86 -1.42 10.49 -1.56
CA TYR A 86 -2.28 9.33 -1.31
C TYR A 86 -2.27 8.91 0.15
N TYR A 87 -1.33 9.41 0.97
CA TYR A 87 -1.18 9.02 2.37
C TYR A 87 -1.80 10.01 3.37
N SER A 88 -2.42 11.08 2.86
CA SER A 88 -3.15 12.08 3.66
C SER A 88 -4.55 11.58 4.10
N ARG A 89 -4.90 10.33 3.81
CA ARG A 89 -6.18 9.71 4.15
C ARG A 89 -6.12 9.16 5.56
N GLU A 90 -6.35 10.02 6.55
CA GLU A 90 -6.38 9.63 7.96
C GLU A 90 -7.28 8.41 8.22
N GLY A 91 -6.82 7.51 9.08
CA GLY A 91 -7.53 6.29 9.47
C GLY A 91 -7.40 5.12 8.50
N ALA A 92 -6.80 5.33 7.31
CA ALA A 92 -6.51 4.22 6.41
C ALA A 92 -5.33 3.40 6.94
N VAL A 93 -5.35 2.07 6.71
CA VAL A 93 -4.28 1.17 7.12
C VAL A 93 -3.40 0.83 5.92
N VAL A 94 -2.09 0.97 6.12
CA VAL A 94 -1.07 0.63 5.12
C VAL A 94 -0.11 -0.39 5.70
N GLY A 95 0.34 -1.32 4.86
CA GLY A 95 1.31 -2.35 5.21
C GLY A 95 2.74 -1.89 4.92
N VAL A 96 3.68 -2.45 5.67
CA VAL A 96 5.11 -2.26 5.43
C VAL A 96 5.63 -3.30 4.45
N ALA A 97 6.39 -2.86 3.45
CA ALA A 97 7.05 -3.73 2.49
C ALA A 97 8.39 -3.15 2.00
N GLY A 98 9.22 -3.99 1.37
CA GLY A 98 10.53 -3.63 0.85
C GLY A 98 11.66 -3.66 1.90
N LEU A 99 11.36 -4.11 3.12
CA LEU A 99 12.35 -4.21 4.19
C LEU A 99 13.08 -5.56 4.16
N THR A 100 14.40 -5.51 3.98
CA THR A 100 15.28 -6.68 4.15
C THR A 100 15.58 -6.92 5.64
N PRO A 101 16.15 -8.09 6.01
CA PRO A 101 16.56 -8.36 7.39
C PRO A 101 17.54 -7.35 8.00
N ASP A 102 18.35 -6.67 7.19
CA ASP A 102 19.33 -5.67 7.61
C ASP A 102 18.76 -4.24 7.74
N ILE A 103 17.61 -3.96 7.12
CA ILE A 103 16.91 -2.67 7.22
C ILE A 103 15.84 -2.71 8.32
N ALA A 104 15.26 -3.88 8.58
CA ALA A 104 14.17 -4.01 9.55
C ALA A 104 14.64 -3.99 11.02
N PRO A 105 13.80 -3.48 11.95
CA PRO A 105 12.48 -2.87 11.71
C PRO A 105 12.58 -1.45 11.14
N GLU A 106 11.52 -0.98 10.51
CA GLU A 106 11.40 0.44 10.14
C GLU A 106 11.08 1.28 11.38
N ILE A 107 11.71 2.45 11.48
CA ILE A 107 11.65 3.28 12.68
C ILE A 107 10.58 4.36 12.52
N ILE A 108 9.68 4.47 13.51
CA ILE A 108 8.77 5.60 13.65
C ILE A 108 9.52 6.69 14.41
N ARG A 109 9.58 7.89 13.85
CA ARG A 109 10.36 9.01 14.38
C ARG A 109 9.50 10.15 14.87
N ALA A 110 9.99 10.92 15.85
CA ALA A 110 9.28 12.08 16.37
C ALA A 110 9.14 13.22 15.34
N GLN A 111 10.06 13.31 14.37
CA GLN A 111 10.07 14.29 13.29
C GLN A 111 10.42 13.60 11.96
N PRO A 112 10.03 14.17 10.80
CA PRO A 112 10.30 13.60 9.47
C PRO A 112 11.77 13.80 9.05
N SER A 113 12.69 13.13 9.76
CA SER A 113 14.13 13.18 9.56
C SER A 113 14.80 11.94 10.15
N LEU A 114 15.83 11.42 9.47
CA LEU A 114 16.63 10.27 9.90
C LEU A 114 17.35 10.48 11.25
N GLU A 115 17.59 11.73 11.65
CA GLU A 115 18.32 12.06 12.89
C GLU A 115 17.37 12.29 14.08
N SER A 116 16.06 12.22 13.85
CA SER A 116 15.06 12.41 14.90
C SER A 116 14.96 11.21 15.82
N GLU A 117 14.54 11.48 17.07
CA GLU A 117 14.27 10.46 18.09
C GLU A 117 13.33 9.38 17.57
N GLU A 118 13.69 8.14 17.88
CA GLU A 118 12.84 6.97 17.68
C GLU A 118 11.75 6.93 18.75
N VAL A 119 10.49 6.84 18.32
CA VAL A 119 9.31 6.75 19.19
C VAL A 119 8.58 5.41 19.04
N GLY A 120 8.87 4.63 18.00
CA GLY A 120 8.26 3.33 17.74
C GLY A 120 8.94 2.57 16.60
N GLN A 121 8.48 1.35 16.35
CA GLN A 121 9.05 0.44 15.34
C GLN A 121 7.99 -0.43 14.67
N VAL A 122 8.12 -0.62 13.36
CA VAL A 122 7.25 -1.51 12.57
C VAL A 122 8.09 -2.61 11.91
N TRP A 123 7.72 -3.86 12.14
CA TRP A 123 8.39 -5.01 11.53
C TRP A 123 7.91 -5.26 10.09
N ARG A 124 8.64 -6.11 9.35
CA ARG A 124 8.49 -6.33 7.90
C ARG A 124 7.10 -6.78 7.43
N THR A 125 6.31 -7.39 8.32
CA THR A 125 4.93 -7.81 8.06
C THR A 125 3.89 -6.97 8.80
N GLY A 126 4.34 -5.90 9.46
CA GLY A 126 3.50 -4.98 10.21
C GLY A 126 2.72 -4.03 9.30
N SER A 127 1.83 -3.29 9.95
CA SER A 127 1.02 -2.26 9.34
C SER A 127 0.87 -1.09 10.31
N VAL A 128 0.57 0.07 9.76
CA VAL A 128 0.30 1.29 10.52
C VAL A 128 -0.97 1.95 10.00
N GLU A 129 -1.60 2.74 10.86
CA GLU A 129 -2.69 3.63 10.47
C GLU A 129 -2.10 4.97 10.03
N LEU A 130 -2.67 5.60 9.00
CA LEU A 130 -2.26 6.92 8.55
C LEU A 130 -2.84 7.99 9.47
N ALA A 131 -2.01 8.93 9.92
CA ALA A 131 -2.44 10.05 10.75
C ALA A 131 -2.89 11.28 9.94
N GLY A 132 -2.69 11.27 8.62
CA GLY A 132 -3.25 12.26 7.70
C GLY A 132 -2.30 13.37 7.24
N ARG A 133 -1.08 13.48 7.80
CA ARG A 133 -0.06 14.41 7.31
C ARG A 133 1.03 13.71 6.52
N GLU A 134 1.58 14.45 5.55
CA GLU A 134 2.75 14.08 4.79
C GLU A 134 3.72 15.27 4.74
N TRP A 135 5.01 14.98 4.68
CA TRP A 135 6.06 15.99 4.69
C TRP A 135 7.15 15.67 3.67
N ASN A 136 7.55 16.68 2.89
CA ASN A 136 8.70 16.60 2.00
C ASN A 136 9.90 17.33 2.61
N ASN A 137 10.78 16.59 3.29
CA ASN A 137 12.03 17.07 3.82
C ASN A 137 13.06 17.31 2.70
N THR A 138 13.27 18.58 2.36
CA THR A 138 14.14 19.01 1.25
C THR A 138 15.63 18.85 1.51
N THR A 139 16.04 18.46 2.72
CA THR A 139 17.45 18.14 3.02
C THR A 139 17.83 16.71 2.65
N LEU A 140 16.84 15.86 2.35
CA LEU A 140 16.99 14.46 1.99
C LEU A 140 16.44 14.25 0.57
N PRO A 141 17.22 14.41 -0.50
CA PRO A 141 16.68 14.40 -1.87
C PRO A 141 16.05 13.06 -2.29
N ASP A 142 16.55 11.93 -1.77
CA ASP A 142 16.05 10.57 -2.11
C ASP A 142 15.17 9.95 -1.01
N GLU A 143 15.18 10.52 0.20
CA GLU A 143 14.46 10.04 1.40
C GLU A 143 13.63 11.16 2.04
N GLY A 144 13.28 12.16 1.23
CA GLY A 144 12.61 13.38 1.68
C GLY A 144 11.13 13.18 1.94
N TYR A 145 10.54 12.10 1.46
CA TYR A 145 9.10 11.89 1.58
C TYR A 145 8.73 11.07 2.82
N TRP A 146 8.06 11.73 3.77
CA TRP A 146 7.65 11.18 5.05
C TRP A 146 6.14 11.21 5.23
N VAL A 147 5.63 10.21 5.91
CA VAL A 147 4.21 10.03 6.20
C VAL A 147 4.02 9.93 7.70
N GLU A 148 3.05 10.68 8.21
CA GLU A 148 2.66 10.58 9.61
C GLU A 148 1.75 9.37 9.83
N VAL A 149 2.10 8.58 10.85
CA VAL A 149 1.50 7.27 11.11
C VAL A 149 1.17 7.11 12.58
N ARG A 150 0.21 6.24 12.87
CA ARG A 150 -0.14 5.75 14.21
C ARG A 150 0.08 4.24 14.28
N GLN A 151 0.67 3.81 15.38
CA GLN A 151 0.78 2.41 15.74
C GLN A 151 0.63 2.28 17.26
N ASP A 152 -0.37 1.52 17.69
CA ASP A 152 -0.73 1.42 19.12
C ASP A 152 -0.93 2.83 19.73
N ASP A 153 -0.21 3.16 20.79
CA ASP A 153 -0.27 4.47 21.47
C ASP A 153 0.80 5.46 20.96
N VAL A 154 1.46 5.17 19.84
CA VAL A 154 2.53 5.99 19.25
C VAL A 154 2.07 6.64 17.96
N GLN A 155 2.30 7.95 17.83
CA GLN A 155 2.17 8.70 16.58
C GLN A 155 3.53 9.32 16.21
N GLY A 156 3.91 9.24 14.95
CA GLY A 156 5.17 9.78 14.46
C GLY A 156 5.31 9.65 12.96
N TRP A 157 6.55 9.68 12.46
CA TRP A 157 6.87 9.80 11.04
C TRP A 157 7.66 8.60 10.54
N MET A 158 7.28 8.09 9.37
CA MET A 158 8.00 7.01 8.67
C MET A 158 8.29 7.41 7.21
N PRO A 159 9.35 6.87 6.58
CA PRO A 159 9.58 7.03 5.15
C PRO A 159 8.42 6.47 4.33
N GLY A 160 7.84 7.28 3.44
CA GLY A 160 6.71 6.86 2.61
C GLY A 160 7.08 5.76 1.60
N ALA A 161 8.37 5.59 1.30
CA ALA A 161 8.87 4.58 0.36
C ALA A 161 8.66 3.12 0.81
N HIS A 162 8.36 2.89 2.10
CA HIS A 162 8.15 1.55 2.67
C HIS A 162 6.69 1.28 3.05
N LEU A 163 5.79 2.24 2.81
CA LEU A 163 4.36 2.11 3.07
C LEU A 163 3.63 1.79 1.77
N PHE A 164 2.68 0.86 1.84
CA PHE A 164 1.86 0.46 0.71
C PHE A 164 0.45 0.10 1.14
N TYR A 165 -0.54 0.40 0.30
CA TYR A 165 -1.86 -0.20 0.45
C TYR A 165 -1.81 -1.63 -0.09
N PHE A 166 -2.21 -2.61 0.72
CA PHE A 166 -2.26 -4.00 0.29
C PHE A 166 -3.56 -4.27 -0.48
N GLY A 167 -3.41 -4.62 -1.75
CA GLY A 167 -4.52 -4.94 -2.65
C GLY A 167 -5.05 -6.36 -2.44
N GLY A 168 -5.77 -6.83 -3.45
CA GLY A 168 -6.35 -8.17 -3.47
C GLY A 168 -5.27 -9.26 -3.47
N VAL A 169 -5.64 -10.41 -2.94
CA VAL A 169 -4.82 -11.63 -2.94
C VAL A 169 -5.31 -12.53 -4.07
N THR A 170 -4.40 -13.03 -4.89
CA THR A 170 -4.69 -13.95 -6.00
C THR A 170 -3.77 -15.16 -5.94
N ASP A 171 -4.31 -16.35 -6.20
CA ASP A 171 -3.51 -17.56 -6.41
C ASP A 171 -2.83 -17.50 -7.79
N VAL A 172 -1.51 -17.53 -7.78
CA VAL A 172 -0.64 -17.46 -8.97
C VAL A 172 0.27 -18.69 -9.06
N THR A 173 -0.08 -19.78 -8.37
CA THR A 173 0.73 -21.01 -8.33
C THR A 173 1.08 -21.52 -9.74
N GLY A 174 0.12 -21.41 -10.68
CA GLY A 174 0.33 -21.82 -12.07
C GLY A 174 1.36 -20.97 -12.84
N GLU A 175 1.60 -19.73 -12.43
CA GLU A 175 2.62 -18.84 -13.03
C GLU A 175 4.04 -19.36 -12.74
N TRP A 176 4.23 -20.14 -11.67
CA TRP A 176 5.55 -20.56 -11.16
C TRP A 176 5.81 -22.06 -11.29
N ALA A 177 4.94 -22.80 -11.96
CA ALA A 177 5.05 -24.26 -12.11
C ALA A 177 6.26 -24.71 -12.95
N HIS A 178 6.91 -23.80 -13.68
CA HIS A 178 8.13 -24.08 -14.45
C HIS A 178 9.41 -24.03 -13.60
N ILE A 179 9.36 -23.47 -12.39
CA ILE A 179 10.51 -23.42 -11.49
C ILE A 179 10.81 -24.86 -11.01
N PRO A 180 12.00 -25.41 -11.30
CA PRO A 180 12.32 -26.78 -10.93
C PRO A 180 12.43 -26.93 -9.40
N PRO A 181 12.23 -28.16 -8.87
CA PRO A 181 12.51 -28.45 -7.47
C PRO A 181 13.95 -28.11 -7.11
N SER A 182 14.17 -27.70 -5.85
CA SER A 182 15.50 -27.38 -5.31
C SER A 182 15.68 -28.00 -3.93
N ASP A 183 16.92 -28.34 -3.58
CA ASP A 183 17.37 -28.68 -2.22
C ASP A 183 17.30 -27.50 -1.21
N ASP A 184 16.97 -26.29 -1.67
CA ASP A 184 16.94 -25.05 -0.90
C ASP A 184 15.83 -24.13 -1.43
N PRO A 185 14.75 -23.87 -0.66
CA PRO A 185 13.66 -22.99 -1.05
C PRO A 185 14.12 -21.59 -1.47
N VAL A 186 15.21 -21.09 -0.89
CA VAL A 186 15.75 -19.75 -1.19
C VAL A 186 16.20 -19.65 -2.65
N ARG A 187 16.67 -20.74 -3.27
CA ARG A 187 17.07 -20.74 -4.68
C ARG A 187 15.86 -20.62 -5.61
N SER A 188 14.75 -21.29 -5.26
CA SER A 188 13.49 -21.14 -6.01
C SER A 188 12.92 -19.73 -5.86
N LEU A 189 12.95 -19.15 -4.65
CA LEU A 189 12.54 -17.76 -4.42
C LEU A 189 13.42 -16.76 -5.18
N ALA A 190 14.73 -16.99 -5.23
CA ALA A 190 15.65 -16.16 -6.01
C ALA A 190 15.35 -16.25 -7.51
N ALA A 191 15.00 -17.44 -8.03
CA ALA A 191 14.60 -17.60 -9.42
C ALA A 191 13.33 -16.79 -9.75
N ILE A 192 12.31 -16.84 -8.88
CA ILE A 192 11.11 -16.00 -8.98
C ILE A 192 11.51 -14.52 -8.98
N GLY A 193 12.28 -14.09 -7.98
CA GLY A 193 12.71 -12.71 -7.83
C GLY A 193 13.43 -12.17 -9.07
N HIS A 194 14.41 -12.92 -9.59
CA HIS A 194 15.14 -12.53 -10.80
C HIS A 194 14.26 -12.50 -12.06
N GLU A 195 13.29 -13.42 -12.18
CA GLU A 195 12.36 -13.44 -13.30
C GLU A 195 11.43 -12.22 -13.29
N VAL A 196 10.84 -11.89 -12.14
CA VAL A 196 9.92 -10.73 -12.03
C VAL A 196 10.66 -9.40 -12.18
N THR A 197 11.87 -9.27 -11.60
CA THR A 197 12.63 -8.02 -11.70
C THR A 197 13.36 -7.87 -13.04
N TYR A 198 13.19 -8.80 -14.00
CA TYR A 198 13.96 -8.83 -15.24
C TYR A 198 15.48 -8.66 -14.99
N GLY A 199 15.98 -9.33 -13.95
CA GLY A 199 17.34 -9.15 -13.42
C GLY A 199 17.47 -7.90 -12.54
N ASP A 200 17.35 -6.70 -13.13
CA ASP A 200 17.79 -5.44 -12.50
C ASP A 200 16.75 -4.29 -12.58
N MET A 201 15.54 -4.54 -13.10
CA MET A 201 14.47 -3.53 -13.24
C MET A 201 13.63 -3.34 -11.98
N GLY A 202 14.02 -3.96 -10.87
CA GLY A 202 13.33 -3.89 -9.58
C GLY A 202 14.19 -4.50 -8.48
N ARG A 203 13.63 -4.58 -7.28
CA ARG A 203 14.27 -5.17 -6.11
C ARG A 203 13.39 -6.29 -5.56
N TRP A 204 14.00 -7.34 -5.04
CA TRP A 204 13.28 -8.37 -4.31
C TRP A 204 14.00 -8.72 -3.01
N ALA A 205 13.22 -9.10 -1.99
CA ALA A 205 13.73 -9.47 -0.69
C ALA A 205 12.87 -10.55 -0.05
N ILE A 206 13.49 -11.50 0.65
CA ILE A 206 12.76 -12.44 1.52
C ILE A 206 12.44 -11.70 2.83
N VAL A 207 11.15 -11.57 3.10
CA VAL A 207 10.57 -10.83 4.21
C VAL A 207 10.48 -11.71 5.46
N THR A 208 9.94 -12.91 5.30
CA THR A 208 9.85 -13.90 6.38
C THR A 208 10.07 -15.29 5.84
N LYS A 209 10.61 -16.14 6.69
CA LYS A 209 10.66 -17.58 6.51
C LYS A 209 9.54 -18.27 7.30
N PRO A 210 9.25 -19.56 7.02
CA PRO A 210 8.26 -20.31 7.77
C PRO A 210 8.45 -20.26 9.29
N GLU A 211 9.71 -20.32 9.76
CA GLU A 211 10.05 -20.27 11.17
C GLU A 211 9.76 -18.92 11.85
N ASP A 212 9.66 -17.82 11.08
CA ASP A 212 9.38 -16.49 11.62
C ASP A 212 7.90 -16.29 11.95
N THR A 213 7.01 -17.02 11.25
CA THR A 213 5.55 -16.80 11.30
C THR A 213 4.75 -18.03 11.76
N GLY A 214 5.34 -19.22 11.66
CA GLY A 214 4.68 -20.49 12.01
C GLY A 214 3.61 -20.96 11.03
N ASP A 215 3.41 -20.26 9.91
CA ASP A 215 2.36 -20.59 8.93
C ASP A 215 2.83 -21.43 7.75
N GLY A 216 4.09 -21.89 7.80
CA GLY A 216 4.67 -22.79 6.79
C GLY A 216 5.09 -22.10 5.50
N ALA A 217 4.95 -20.78 5.37
CA ALA A 217 5.23 -20.07 4.13
C ALA A 217 6.39 -19.09 4.23
N PHE A 218 7.10 -18.95 3.11
CA PHE A 218 7.98 -17.83 2.87
C PHE A 218 7.16 -16.62 2.42
N ARG A 219 7.60 -15.42 2.77
CA ARG A 219 7.10 -14.18 2.16
C ARG A 219 8.25 -13.46 1.50
N MET A 220 8.02 -12.95 0.30
CA MET A 220 8.99 -12.10 -0.39
C MET A 220 8.29 -10.87 -0.95
N ASP A 221 8.97 -9.74 -0.89
CA ASP A 221 8.54 -8.51 -1.54
C ASP A 221 9.28 -8.34 -2.83
N ILE A 222 8.57 -7.85 -3.83
CA ILE A 222 9.09 -7.38 -5.11
C ILE A 222 8.63 -5.94 -5.24
N THR A 223 9.57 -5.00 -5.33
CA THR A 223 9.31 -3.55 -5.32
C THR A 223 10.13 -2.82 -6.37
N GLY A 224 9.80 -1.57 -6.63
CA GLY A 224 10.55 -0.72 -7.58
C GLY A 224 10.29 -1.07 -9.04
N VAL A 225 9.17 -1.75 -9.32
CA VAL A 225 8.69 -1.97 -10.69
C VAL A 225 8.14 -0.65 -11.25
N PRO A 226 8.27 -0.39 -12.57
CA PRO A 226 7.98 0.92 -13.18
C PRO A 226 6.48 1.24 -13.37
N ASP A 227 5.60 0.65 -12.58
CA ASP A 227 4.15 0.90 -12.63
C ASP A 227 3.77 1.94 -11.56
N ASP A 228 3.04 2.98 -11.99
CA ASP A 228 2.76 4.15 -11.19
C ASP A 228 1.57 3.96 -10.22
N ALA A 229 0.75 2.93 -10.43
CA ALA A 229 -0.35 2.51 -9.56
C ALA A 229 0.08 1.31 -8.68
N GLN A 230 0.73 0.32 -9.29
CA GLN A 230 1.24 -0.88 -8.63
C GLN A 230 2.75 -0.74 -8.37
N ALA A 231 3.11 -0.41 -7.14
CA ALA A 231 4.51 -0.26 -6.76
C ALA A 231 5.26 -1.60 -6.57
N GLY A 232 4.53 -2.72 -6.56
CA GLY A 232 5.11 -4.04 -6.40
C GLY A 232 4.11 -5.15 -6.08
N GLU A 233 4.63 -6.23 -5.52
CA GLU A 233 3.86 -7.37 -5.04
C GLU A 233 4.55 -8.04 -3.85
N ARG A 234 3.74 -8.61 -2.94
CA ARG A 234 4.20 -9.53 -1.90
C ARG A 234 3.72 -10.93 -2.24
N LEU A 235 4.66 -11.85 -2.40
CA LEU A 235 4.36 -13.25 -2.62
C LEU A 235 4.41 -14.01 -1.30
N LYS A 236 3.40 -14.83 -1.03
CA LYS A 236 3.42 -15.88 -0.02
C LYS A 236 3.62 -17.21 -0.72
N VAL A 237 4.74 -17.87 -0.47
CA VAL A 237 5.17 -19.08 -1.18
C VAL A 237 5.27 -20.25 -0.21
N THR A 238 4.54 -21.33 -0.50
CA THR A 238 4.59 -22.59 0.24
C THR A 238 5.29 -23.65 -0.59
N PHE A 239 6.04 -24.52 0.08
CA PHE A 239 6.77 -25.61 -0.55
C PHE A 239 6.33 -26.96 0.02
N ASP A 240 6.23 -27.95 -0.85
CA ASP A 240 6.17 -29.35 -0.45
C ASP A 240 7.59 -29.93 -0.44
N GLU A 241 7.99 -30.54 0.67
CA GLU A 241 9.26 -31.24 0.80
C GLU A 241 9.08 -32.73 0.47
N ASN A 242 9.88 -33.23 -0.48
CA ASN A 242 9.95 -34.65 -0.81
C ASN A 242 11.41 -35.08 -0.96
N ASN A 243 11.88 -35.99 -0.10
CA ASN A 243 13.25 -36.52 -0.11
C ASN A 243 14.35 -35.43 -0.07
N GLY A 244 14.10 -34.32 0.63
CA GLY A 244 15.04 -33.19 0.71
C GLY A 244 15.01 -32.25 -0.49
N GLU A 245 14.10 -32.45 -1.45
CA GLU A 245 13.80 -31.48 -2.51
C GLU A 245 12.49 -30.75 -2.20
N TYR A 246 12.51 -29.44 -2.37
CA TYR A 246 11.39 -28.54 -2.18
C TYR A 246 10.80 -28.16 -3.54
N THR A 247 9.50 -28.36 -3.68
CA THR A 247 8.73 -27.95 -4.86
C THR A 247 7.72 -26.90 -4.43
N ILE A 248 7.56 -25.83 -5.22
CA ILE A 248 6.52 -24.83 -4.97
C ILE A 248 5.15 -25.50 -5.06
N SER A 249 4.38 -25.48 -3.97
CA SER A 249 3.05 -26.07 -3.91
C SER A 249 1.94 -25.03 -3.95
N GLN A 250 2.20 -23.82 -3.47
CA GLN A 250 1.27 -22.70 -3.57
C GLN A 250 1.99 -21.35 -3.62
N VAL A 251 1.49 -20.43 -4.44
CA VAL A 251 1.91 -19.02 -4.46
C VAL A 251 0.70 -18.12 -4.43
N GLU A 252 0.60 -17.29 -3.40
CA GLU A 252 -0.38 -16.22 -3.31
C GLU A 252 0.30 -14.87 -3.55
N ARG A 253 -0.23 -14.07 -4.48
CA ARG A 253 0.22 -12.71 -4.77
C ARG A 253 -0.69 -11.71 -4.10
N THR A 254 -0.13 -10.82 -3.29
CA THR A 254 -0.77 -9.59 -2.80
C THR A 254 -0.21 -8.40 -3.55
N LEU A 255 -1.05 -7.54 -4.12
CA LEU A 255 -0.59 -6.32 -4.79
C LEU A 255 -0.11 -5.28 -3.78
N LEU A 256 1.00 -4.60 -4.06
CA LEU A 256 1.47 -3.44 -3.30
C LEU A 256 1.10 -2.18 -4.08
N CYS A 257 0.10 -1.45 -3.60
CA CYS A 257 -0.48 -0.31 -4.30
C CYS A 257 -0.03 1.01 -3.68
N ALA A 258 0.42 1.95 -4.52
CA ALA A 258 0.91 3.25 -4.07
C ALA A 258 -0.22 4.23 -3.72
N ARG A 259 -1.35 4.17 -4.43
CA ARG A 259 -2.38 5.23 -4.41
C ARG A 259 -3.67 4.88 -3.67
N GLY A 260 -3.71 3.67 -3.10
CA GLY A 260 -4.92 3.09 -2.53
C GLY A 260 -5.41 1.87 -3.30
N VAL A 261 -6.50 1.31 -2.80
CA VAL A 261 -7.11 0.08 -3.30
C VAL A 261 -8.60 0.26 -3.49
N SER A 262 -9.15 -0.25 -4.60
CA SER A 262 -10.59 -0.34 -4.84
C SER A 262 -10.93 -1.69 -5.47
N GLY A 263 -11.88 -2.42 -4.87
CA GLY A 263 -12.25 -3.75 -5.34
C GLY A 263 -11.09 -4.76 -5.38
N GLY A 264 -10.03 -4.52 -4.58
CA GLY A 264 -8.81 -5.33 -4.58
C GLY A 264 -7.78 -4.95 -5.65
N LEU A 265 -8.02 -3.92 -6.45
CA LEU A 265 -7.08 -3.43 -7.46
C LEU A 265 -6.41 -2.13 -6.99
N CYS A 266 -5.18 -1.89 -7.45
CA CYS A 266 -4.50 -0.62 -7.24
C CYS A 266 -5.22 0.52 -7.98
N LEU A 267 -5.28 1.68 -7.34
CA LEU A 267 -5.84 2.93 -7.90
C LEU A 267 -4.82 3.73 -8.69
#